data_AF-A0A959NUC5-F1
#
_entry.id   AF-A0A959NUC5-F1
#
_cell.length_a   1.000
_cell.length_b   1.000
_cell.length_c   1.000
_cell.angle_alpha   90.00
_cell.angle_beta   90.00
_cell.angle_gamma   90.00
#
_symmetry.space_group_name_H-M   'P 1'
#
loop_
_entity.id
_entity.type
_entity.pdbx_description
1 polymer ?
#
loop_
_entity_poly.entity_id
_entity_poly.type
_entity_poly.pdbx_seq_one_letter_code
_entity_poly.pdbx_strand_id
1 'polypeptide(L)'
;YELSELCTKIDDELRNFDGNFNDDEFLLILKDLFHWHTNCGLSEESLIKLFPYFSQNKSQLYLNTKTPEELEYAFDIEISGKSQVLARIAKSNLTNEELEIVAENPGLVSSFINWLNDKQEDNPDEELGNIGEEFLHFQLCQIFGENRVLWEDKSEYDFRILEPDLNKTKYYIDAKTTGKGISNTDNVPFYMRTAQWHFLNREQAFDKYIIARVYKNGSGFNVKYLKINLTFIK
;
A
#
# COMPACT_ATOMS: atom_id res chain seq x y z
N TYR A 1 -16.31 45.38 -12.76
CA TYR A 1 -17.56 44.82 -13.30
C TYR A 1 -18.52 44.61 -12.15
N GLU A 2 -19.79 44.95 -12.33
CA GLU A 2 -20.82 44.46 -11.41
C GLU A 2 -20.97 42.94 -11.59
N LEU A 3 -21.26 42.23 -10.49
CA LEU A 3 -21.35 40.77 -10.50
C LEU A 3 -22.37 40.25 -11.53
N SER A 4 -23.52 40.93 -11.65
CA SER A 4 -24.58 40.62 -12.60
C SER A 4 -24.12 40.70 -14.06
N GLU A 5 -23.35 41.73 -14.42
CA GLU A 5 -22.80 41.89 -15.77
C GLU A 5 -21.80 40.78 -16.10
N LEU A 6 -20.96 40.39 -15.14
CA LEU A 6 -20.01 39.30 -15.31
C LEU A 6 -20.73 37.96 -15.49
N CYS A 7 -21.72 37.66 -14.64
CA CYS A 7 -22.49 36.42 -14.76
C CYS A 7 -23.22 36.33 -16.10
N THR A 8 -23.84 37.44 -16.53
CA THR A 8 -24.55 37.50 -17.83
C THR A 8 -23.60 37.20 -18.99
N LYS A 9 -22.40 37.80 -19.00
CA LYS A 9 -21.40 37.55 -20.05
C LYS A 9 -20.97 36.08 -20.10
N ILE A 10 -20.69 35.48 -18.94
CA ILE A 10 -20.29 34.08 -18.86
C ILE A 10 -21.43 33.16 -19.34
N ASP A 11 -22.67 33.44 -18.92
CA ASP A 11 -23.84 32.64 -19.29
C ASP A 11 -24.15 32.73 -20.79
N ASP A 12 -23.97 33.92 -21.39
CA ASP A 12 -24.09 34.14 -22.83
C ASP A 12 -22.98 33.45 -23.63
N GLU A 13 -21.73 33.45 -23.13
CA GLU A 13 -20.64 32.71 -23.76
C GLU A 13 -20.89 31.21 -23.72
N LEU A 14 -21.34 30.65 -22.59
CA LEU A 14 -21.71 29.24 -22.49
C LEU A 14 -22.85 28.86 -23.42
N ARG A 15 -23.87 29.73 -23.54
CA ARG A 15 -25.02 29.50 -24.40
C ARG A 15 -24.65 29.46 -25.88
N ASN A 16 -23.72 30.31 -26.29
CA ASN A 16 -23.31 30.46 -27.68
C ASN A 16 -22.05 29.66 -28.01
N PHE A 17 -21.55 28.85 -27.09
CA PHE A 17 -20.36 28.02 -27.30
C PHE A 17 -20.63 26.97 -28.40
N ASP A 18 -19.85 27.06 -29.47
CA ASP A 18 -19.87 26.17 -30.63
C ASP A 18 -18.56 25.36 -30.79
N GLY A 19 -17.69 25.44 -29.78
CA GLY A 19 -16.40 24.76 -29.74
C GLY A 19 -16.47 23.30 -29.27
N ASN A 20 -15.29 22.74 -28.96
CA ASN A 20 -15.16 21.38 -28.47
C ASN A 20 -15.42 21.32 -26.95
N PHE A 21 -16.47 20.62 -26.54
CA PHE A 21 -16.82 20.42 -25.13
C PHE A 21 -15.83 19.51 -24.36
N ASN A 22 -14.94 18.81 -25.07
CA ASN A 22 -13.87 17.99 -24.49
C ASN A 22 -12.54 18.75 -24.37
N ASP A 23 -12.52 20.06 -24.65
CA ASP A 23 -11.35 20.91 -24.46
C ASP A 23 -11.02 21.11 -22.97
N ASP A 24 -9.75 21.01 -22.59
CA ASP A 24 -9.30 21.08 -21.20
C ASP A 24 -9.62 22.43 -20.54
N GLU A 25 -9.54 23.54 -21.29
CA GLU A 25 -9.85 24.88 -20.79
C GLU A 25 -11.35 25.00 -20.54
N PHE A 26 -12.18 24.52 -21.47
CA PHE A 26 -13.63 24.46 -21.28
C PHE A 26 -14.02 23.60 -20.07
N LEU A 27 -13.40 22.43 -19.90
CA LEU A 27 -13.63 21.54 -18.77
C LEU A 27 -13.27 22.20 -17.43
N LEU A 28 -12.17 22.97 -17.37
CA LEU A 28 -11.81 23.74 -16.18
C LEU A 28 -12.85 24.80 -15.86
N ILE A 29 -13.24 25.61 -16.86
CA ILE A 29 -14.23 26.67 -16.69
C ILE A 29 -15.56 26.10 -16.19
N LEU A 30 -16.03 25.01 -16.81
CA LEU A 30 -17.27 24.38 -16.43
C LEU A 30 -17.21 23.84 -15.00
N LYS A 31 -16.13 23.16 -14.63
CA LYS A 31 -15.90 22.65 -13.26
C LYS A 31 -15.90 23.78 -12.24
N ASP A 32 -15.24 24.90 -12.52
CA ASP A 32 -15.18 26.04 -11.61
C ASP A 32 -16.54 26.72 -11.47
N LEU A 33 -17.32 26.80 -12.55
CA LEU A 33 -18.69 27.31 -12.51
C LEU A 33 -19.62 26.41 -11.68
N PHE A 34 -19.55 25.08 -11.85
CA PHE A 34 -20.27 24.13 -11.00
C PHE A 34 -19.91 24.30 -9.53
N HIS A 35 -18.61 24.43 -9.24
CA HIS A 35 -18.11 24.62 -7.89
C HIS A 35 -18.62 25.93 -7.29
N TRP A 36 -18.50 27.04 -8.00
CA TRP A 36 -18.97 28.35 -7.53
C TRP A 36 -20.48 28.38 -7.34
N HIS A 37 -21.25 27.90 -8.32
CA HIS A 37 -22.72 27.87 -8.27
C HIS A 37 -23.22 27.10 -7.03
N THR A 38 -22.55 26.00 -6.70
CA THR A 38 -22.87 25.18 -5.51
C THR A 38 -22.47 25.84 -4.18
N ASN A 39 -21.35 26.58 -4.15
CA ASN A 39 -20.72 27.01 -2.89
C ASN A 39 -20.80 28.52 -2.60
N CYS A 40 -21.38 29.33 -3.49
CA CYS A 40 -21.44 30.79 -3.33
C CYS A 40 -22.41 31.29 -2.23
N GLY A 41 -23.26 30.40 -1.68
CA GLY A 41 -24.21 30.74 -0.61
C GLY A 41 -25.45 31.52 -1.05
N LEU A 42 -25.65 31.73 -2.35
CA LEU A 42 -26.85 32.37 -2.90
C LEU A 42 -28.03 31.40 -3.01
N SER A 43 -29.25 31.93 -2.94
CA SER A 43 -30.46 31.12 -3.16
C SER A 43 -30.57 30.68 -4.62
N GLU A 44 -31.24 29.56 -4.85
CA GLU A 44 -31.50 29.03 -6.21
C GLU A 44 -32.21 30.07 -7.10
N GLU A 45 -33.17 30.83 -6.57
CA GLU A 45 -33.83 31.93 -7.29
C GLU A 45 -32.85 33.03 -7.73
N SER A 46 -31.87 33.36 -6.89
CA SER A 46 -30.84 34.35 -7.22
C SER A 46 -29.88 33.81 -8.28
N LEU A 47 -29.53 32.53 -8.18
CA LEU A 47 -28.67 31.85 -9.13
C LEU A 47 -29.31 31.70 -10.51
N ILE A 48 -30.61 31.39 -10.59
CA ILE A 48 -31.37 31.34 -11.85
C ILE A 48 -31.40 32.73 -12.52
N LYS A 49 -31.45 33.81 -11.74
CA LYS A 49 -31.39 35.17 -12.29
C LYS A 49 -30.00 35.55 -12.80
N LEU A 50 -28.95 35.11 -12.11
CA LEU A 50 -27.57 35.40 -12.49
C LEU A 50 -27.07 34.53 -13.65
N PHE A 51 -27.51 33.27 -13.71
CA PHE A 51 -27.12 32.28 -14.72
C PHE A 51 -28.35 31.51 -15.27
N PRO A 52 -29.24 32.17 -16.04
CA PRO A 52 -30.45 31.52 -16.56
C PRO A 52 -30.18 30.26 -17.40
N TYR A 53 -29.22 30.33 -18.33
CA TYR A 53 -28.91 29.25 -19.25
C TYR A 53 -28.22 28.10 -18.52
N PHE A 54 -27.14 28.37 -17.79
CA PHE A 54 -26.40 27.35 -17.05
C PHE A 54 -27.29 26.65 -16.02
N SER A 55 -28.13 27.38 -15.27
CA SER A 55 -28.99 26.77 -14.25
C SER A 55 -30.00 25.76 -14.85
N GLN A 56 -30.51 26.05 -16.05
CA GLN A 56 -31.43 25.17 -16.78
C GLN A 56 -30.73 24.01 -17.49
N ASN A 57 -29.49 24.21 -17.97
CA ASN A 57 -28.79 23.27 -18.85
C ASN A 57 -27.60 22.58 -18.21
N LYS A 58 -27.28 22.81 -16.92
CA LYS A 58 -26.11 22.26 -16.22
C LYS A 58 -25.89 20.76 -16.47
N SER A 59 -26.94 19.94 -16.37
CA SER A 59 -26.83 18.50 -16.61
C SER A 59 -26.45 18.19 -18.05
N GLN A 60 -27.07 18.86 -19.03
CA GLN A 60 -26.74 18.68 -20.44
C GLN A 60 -25.33 19.17 -20.76
N LEU A 61 -24.90 20.30 -20.17
CA LEU A 61 -23.56 20.82 -20.33
C LEU A 61 -22.50 19.82 -19.84
N TYR A 62 -22.74 19.17 -18.69
CA TYR A 62 -21.87 18.09 -18.23
C TYR A 62 -21.86 16.90 -19.19
N LEU A 63 -23.03 16.45 -19.63
CA LEU A 63 -23.15 15.31 -20.56
C LEU A 63 -22.46 15.57 -21.91
N ASN A 64 -22.47 16.81 -22.38
CA ASN A 64 -21.79 17.21 -23.62
C ASN A 64 -20.26 17.07 -23.53
N THR A 65 -19.68 17.01 -22.32
CA THR A 65 -18.24 16.82 -22.10
C THR A 65 -17.77 15.37 -22.16
N LYS A 66 -18.64 14.45 -22.57
CA LYS A 66 -18.40 13.01 -22.54
C LYS A 66 -18.87 12.38 -23.84
N THR A 67 -18.05 11.51 -24.38
CA THR A 67 -18.46 10.54 -25.39
C THR A 67 -19.38 9.48 -24.78
N PRO A 68 -20.12 8.71 -25.60
CA PRO A 68 -20.95 7.60 -25.09
C PRO A 68 -20.16 6.60 -24.24
N GLU A 69 -18.92 6.31 -24.61
CA GLU A 69 -18.05 5.38 -23.89
C GLU A 69 -17.59 5.95 -22.54
N GLU A 70 -17.21 7.23 -22.49
CA GLU A 70 -16.85 7.89 -21.23
C GLU A 70 -18.04 8.03 -20.27
N LEU A 71 -19.27 8.11 -20.80
CA LEU A 71 -20.48 8.05 -19.98
C LEU A 71 -20.65 6.68 -19.33
N GLU A 72 -20.38 5.59 -20.05
CA GLU A 72 -20.39 4.24 -19.47
C GLU A 72 -19.35 4.12 -18.35
N TYR A 73 -18.12 4.60 -18.57
CA TYR A 73 -17.09 4.63 -17.54
C TYR A 73 -17.49 5.46 -16.31
N ALA A 74 -18.14 6.60 -16.51
CA ALA A 74 -18.65 7.43 -15.42
C ALA A 74 -19.70 6.68 -14.57
N PHE A 75 -20.60 5.92 -15.22
CA PHE A 75 -21.57 5.08 -14.51
C PHE A 75 -20.91 3.93 -13.76
N ASP A 76 -19.96 3.24 -14.36
CA ASP A 76 -19.22 2.15 -13.69
C ASP A 76 -18.49 2.65 -12.45
N ILE A 77 -17.86 3.83 -12.54
CA ILE A 77 -17.21 4.49 -11.41
C ILE A 77 -18.20 4.80 -10.30
N GLU A 78 -19.36 5.36 -10.64
CA GLU A 78 -20.40 5.73 -9.68
C GLU A 78 -21.01 4.50 -9.00
N ILE A 79 -21.38 3.47 -9.77
CA ILE A 79 -21.89 2.18 -9.27
C ILE A 79 -20.88 1.52 -8.33
N SER A 80 -19.58 1.64 -8.64
CA SER A 80 -18.52 1.05 -7.81
C SER A 80 -18.32 1.75 -6.45
N GLY A 81 -18.85 2.97 -6.28
CA GLY A 81 -18.67 3.79 -5.08
C GLY A 81 -17.25 4.34 -4.88
N LYS A 82 -16.38 4.30 -5.90
CA LYS A 82 -14.96 4.66 -5.80
C LYS A 82 -14.61 6.08 -6.26
N SER A 83 -15.61 6.88 -6.63
CA SER A 83 -15.44 8.22 -7.22
C SER A 83 -14.49 9.13 -6.42
N GLN A 84 -14.63 9.20 -5.09
CA GLN A 84 -13.77 10.02 -4.24
C GLN A 84 -12.30 9.56 -4.22
N VAL A 85 -12.03 8.26 -4.30
CA VAL A 85 -10.67 7.70 -4.34
C VAL A 85 -10.04 7.98 -5.70
N LEU A 86 -10.77 7.70 -6.78
CA LEU A 86 -10.31 7.94 -8.15
C LEU A 86 -10.05 9.43 -8.40
N ALA A 87 -10.87 10.33 -7.87
CA ALA A 87 -10.63 11.77 -7.93
C ALA A 87 -9.34 12.22 -7.20
N ARG A 88 -8.92 11.51 -6.14
CA ARG A 88 -7.63 11.77 -5.48
C ARG A 88 -6.47 11.25 -6.30
N ILE A 89 -6.61 10.08 -6.91
CA ILE A 89 -5.61 9.49 -7.80
C ILE A 89 -5.40 10.39 -9.03
N ALA A 90 -6.47 10.90 -9.63
CA ALA A 90 -6.41 11.81 -10.78
C ALA A 90 -5.71 13.15 -10.49
N LYS A 91 -5.61 13.56 -9.21
CA LYS A 91 -4.88 14.77 -8.77
C LYS A 91 -3.47 14.46 -8.26
N SER A 92 -3.04 13.21 -8.30
CA SER A 92 -1.72 12.79 -7.83
C SER A 92 -0.65 13.05 -8.89
N ASN A 93 0.62 12.77 -8.54
CA ASN A 93 1.74 12.87 -9.48
C ASN A 93 1.92 11.60 -10.32
N LEU A 94 1.00 10.63 -10.23
CA LEU A 94 1.06 9.40 -11.03
C LEU A 94 0.76 9.72 -12.49
N THR A 95 1.58 9.17 -13.37
CA THR A 95 1.41 9.23 -14.82
C THR A 95 0.33 8.26 -15.29
N ASN A 96 -0.23 8.50 -16.48
CA ASN A 96 -1.19 7.57 -17.08
C ASN A 96 -0.60 6.16 -17.28
N GLU A 97 0.67 6.07 -17.68
CA GLU A 97 1.40 4.80 -17.85
C GLU A 97 1.49 4.02 -16.52
N GLU A 98 1.77 4.70 -15.40
CA GLU A 98 1.77 4.08 -14.07
C GLU A 98 0.37 3.61 -13.65
N LEU A 99 -0.67 4.35 -14.01
CA LEU A 99 -2.06 3.98 -13.72
C LEU A 99 -2.54 2.80 -14.57
N GLU A 100 -2.10 2.69 -15.82
CA GLU A 100 -2.35 1.52 -16.67
C GLU A 100 -1.74 0.26 -16.05
N ILE A 101 -0.48 0.32 -15.59
CA ILE A 101 0.17 -0.80 -14.89
C ILE A 101 -0.64 -1.22 -13.66
N VAL A 102 -1.15 -0.26 -12.88
CA VAL A 102 -1.99 -0.54 -11.71
C VAL A 102 -3.32 -1.20 -12.12
N ALA A 103 -3.95 -0.71 -13.18
CA ALA A 103 -5.23 -1.22 -13.68
C ALA A 103 -5.13 -2.64 -14.27
N GLU A 104 -4.03 -2.96 -14.95
CA GLU A 104 -3.77 -4.28 -15.53
C GLU A 104 -3.34 -5.32 -14.48
N ASN A 105 -2.84 -4.87 -13.33
CA ASN A 105 -2.26 -5.75 -12.30
C ASN A 105 -2.93 -5.63 -10.93
N PRO A 106 -4.28 -5.69 -10.82
CA PRO A 106 -4.99 -5.43 -9.57
C PRO A 106 -4.66 -6.46 -8.48
N GLY A 107 -4.35 -7.71 -8.85
CA GLY A 107 -3.93 -8.76 -7.92
C GLY A 107 -2.55 -8.51 -7.30
N LEU A 108 -1.59 -8.04 -8.10
CA LEU A 108 -0.26 -7.69 -7.63
C LEU A 108 -0.30 -6.44 -6.76
N VAL A 109 -1.08 -5.43 -7.15
CA VAL A 109 -1.31 -4.23 -6.35
C VAL A 109 -1.98 -4.58 -5.02
N SER A 110 -3.00 -5.44 -5.03
CA SER A 110 -3.64 -5.92 -3.80
C SER A 110 -2.66 -6.67 -2.90
N SER A 111 -1.79 -7.51 -3.47
CA SER A 111 -0.75 -8.22 -2.72
C SER A 111 0.27 -7.26 -2.11
N PHE A 112 0.67 -6.23 -2.85
CA PHE A 112 1.59 -5.19 -2.39
C PHE A 112 0.96 -4.27 -1.33
N ILE A 113 -0.31 -3.90 -1.48
CA ILE A 113 -1.07 -3.15 -0.48
C ILE A 113 -1.25 -3.97 0.79
N ASN A 114 -1.57 -5.26 0.67
CA ASN A 114 -1.62 -6.17 1.83
C ASN A 114 -0.25 -6.25 2.51
N TRP A 115 0.83 -6.32 1.74
CA TRP A 115 2.19 -6.25 2.28
C TRP A 115 2.50 -4.91 2.97
N LEU A 116 2.04 -3.78 2.42
CA LEU A 116 2.20 -2.46 3.05
C LEU A 116 1.34 -2.28 4.31
N ASN A 117 0.13 -2.82 4.32
CA ASN A 117 -0.79 -2.74 5.45
C ASN A 117 -0.41 -3.74 6.56
N ASP A 118 0.19 -4.88 6.21
CA ASP A 118 0.87 -5.76 7.16
C ASP A 118 2.01 -5.03 7.90
N LYS A 119 2.52 -3.89 7.38
CA LYS A 119 3.46 -3.00 8.12
C LYS A 119 2.78 -2.02 9.09
N GLN A 120 1.46 -1.81 9.00
CA GLN A 120 0.71 -0.93 9.91
C GLN A 120 0.03 -1.69 11.06
N GLU A 121 -0.21 -3.00 10.90
CA GLU A 121 -0.57 -3.92 12.00
C GLU A 121 0.67 -4.54 12.69
N ASP A 122 1.84 -3.91 12.60
CA ASP A 122 2.98 -4.22 13.47
C ASP A 122 2.74 -3.66 14.88
N ASN A 123 1.78 -4.25 15.60
CA ASN A 123 2.06 -4.59 16.98
C ASN A 123 2.58 -6.02 16.89
N PRO A 124 3.92 -6.25 16.77
CA PRO A 124 4.44 -7.61 16.87
C PRO A 124 3.86 -8.20 18.15
N ASP A 125 3.12 -9.30 18.01
CA ASP A 125 2.61 -10.06 19.14
C ASP A 125 3.84 -10.57 19.89
N GLU A 126 4.32 -9.75 20.82
CA GLU A 126 5.54 -9.97 21.60
C GLU A 126 5.42 -11.28 22.36
N GLU A 127 4.21 -11.62 22.82
CA GLU A 127 3.88 -12.88 23.43
C GLU A 127 4.08 -14.05 22.45
N LEU A 128 3.57 -13.95 21.21
CA LEU A 128 3.79 -14.97 20.18
C LEU A 128 5.27 -15.09 19.77
N GLY A 129 5.97 -13.96 19.67
CA GLY A 129 7.41 -13.91 19.42
C GLY A 129 8.19 -14.69 20.47
N ASN A 130 7.96 -14.35 21.75
CA ASN A 130 8.59 -14.98 22.91
C ASN A 130 8.29 -16.48 22.97
N ILE A 131 7.04 -16.90 22.79
CA ILE A 131 6.66 -18.33 22.78
C ILE A 131 7.39 -19.08 21.66
N GLY A 132 7.52 -18.46 20.47
CA GLY A 132 8.22 -19.08 19.34
C GLY A 132 9.72 -19.21 19.59
N GLU A 133 10.34 -18.22 20.24
CA GLU A 133 11.74 -18.27 20.66
C GLU A 133 11.98 -19.33 21.74
N GLU A 134 11.11 -19.42 22.75
CA GLU A 134 11.18 -20.46 23.79
C GLU A 134 11.09 -21.87 23.19
N PHE A 135 10.13 -22.08 22.28
CA PHE A 135 10.00 -23.35 21.57
C PHE A 135 11.26 -23.67 20.75
N LEU A 136 11.78 -22.69 20.02
CA LEU A 136 12.98 -22.87 19.21
C LEU A 136 14.20 -23.18 20.09
N HIS A 137 14.37 -22.48 21.22
CA HIS A 137 15.43 -22.75 22.18
C HIS A 137 15.40 -24.20 22.66
N PHE A 138 14.22 -24.67 23.10
CA PHE A 138 14.03 -26.07 23.49
C PHE A 138 14.43 -27.03 22.37
N GLN A 139 13.96 -26.79 21.13
CA GLN A 139 14.30 -27.63 19.99
C GLN A 139 15.80 -27.62 19.66
N LEU A 140 16.45 -26.46 19.70
CA LEU A 140 17.88 -26.32 19.47
C LEU A 140 18.69 -27.06 20.53
N CYS A 141 18.30 -26.99 21.79
CA CYS A 141 18.94 -27.75 22.88
C CYS A 141 18.83 -29.26 22.68
N GLN A 142 17.70 -29.76 22.19
CA GLN A 142 17.55 -31.18 21.85
C GLN A 142 18.46 -31.60 20.67
N ILE A 143 18.66 -30.72 19.68
CA ILE A 143 19.48 -31.01 18.49
C ILE A 143 20.98 -30.91 18.77
N PHE A 144 21.41 -29.85 19.47
CA PHE A 144 22.82 -29.50 19.61
C PHE A 144 23.39 -29.79 21.01
N GLY A 145 22.53 -29.95 22.02
CA GLY A 145 22.87 -30.03 23.44
C GLY A 145 22.84 -28.67 24.13
N GLU A 146 22.30 -28.60 25.35
CA GLU A 146 22.10 -27.36 26.13
C GLU A 146 23.38 -26.52 26.26
N ASN A 147 24.52 -27.16 26.53
CA ASN A 147 25.81 -26.47 26.67
C ASN A 147 26.31 -25.77 25.41
N ARG A 148 25.67 -26.04 24.25
CA ARG A 148 26.05 -25.51 22.94
C ARG A 148 25.08 -24.45 22.43
N VAL A 149 23.96 -24.22 23.09
CA VAL A 149 22.93 -23.25 22.69
C VAL A 149 22.96 -22.08 23.65
N LEU A 150 23.33 -20.91 23.15
CA LEU A 150 23.31 -19.67 23.91
C LEU A 150 22.14 -18.82 23.42
N TRP A 151 21.21 -18.50 24.32
CA TRP A 151 20.21 -17.46 24.09
C TRP A 151 20.86 -16.10 24.29
N GLU A 152 20.80 -15.25 23.28
CA GLU A 152 21.47 -13.96 23.24
C GLU A 152 20.42 -12.86 23.06
N ASP A 153 20.39 -11.90 23.98
CA ASP A 153 19.54 -10.70 23.86
C ASP A 153 20.23 -9.68 22.94
N LYS A 154 20.25 -9.97 21.64
CA LYS A 154 20.94 -9.17 20.63
C LYS A 154 20.00 -8.78 19.51
N SER A 155 20.21 -7.57 19.00
CA SER A 155 19.43 -7.05 17.88
C SER A 155 19.68 -7.78 16.55
N GLU A 156 20.81 -8.46 16.44
CA GLU A 156 21.31 -9.10 15.22
C GLU A 156 20.89 -10.58 15.06
N TYR A 157 20.61 -11.28 16.16
CA TYR A 157 20.23 -12.70 16.20
C TYR A 157 19.82 -13.07 17.63
N ASP A 158 18.97 -14.08 17.78
CA ASP A 158 18.43 -14.48 19.10
C ASP A 158 19.22 -15.63 19.73
N PHE A 159 19.87 -16.48 18.92
CA PHE A 159 20.66 -17.61 19.42
C PHE A 159 22.03 -17.74 18.77
N ARG A 160 22.97 -18.29 19.53
CA ARG A 160 24.30 -18.67 19.06
C ARG A 160 24.58 -20.13 19.37
N ILE A 161 24.90 -20.90 18.32
CA ILE A 161 25.22 -22.31 18.42
C ILE A 161 26.74 -22.48 18.38
N LEU A 162 27.29 -23.19 19.37
CA LEU A 162 28.73 -23.49 19.44
C LEU A 162 29.06 -24.81 18.73
N GLU A 163 30.29 -24.92 18.24
CA GLU A 163 30.87 -26.20 17.83
C GLU A 163 31.04 -27.14 19.04
N PRO A 164 31.23 -28.46 18.85
CA PRO A 164 31.39 -29.41 19.96
C PRO A 164 32.53 -29.07 20.94
N ASP A 165 33.54 -28.32 20.47
CA ASP A 165 34.67 -27.87 21.29
C ASP A 165 34.35 -26.63 22.16
N LEU A 166 33.14 -26.08 22.04
CA LEU A 166 32.62 -24.91 22.74
C LEU A 166 33.40 -23.60 22.47
N ASN A 167 34.38 -23.60 21.58
CA ASN A 167 35.28 -22.46 21.38
C ASN A 167 34.91 -21.62 20.16
N LYS A 168 34.19 -22.21 19.20
CA LYS A 168 33.83 -21.53 17.95
C LYS A 168 32.33 -21.51 17.76
N THR A 169 31.84 -20.42 17.17
CA THR A 169 30.45 -20.34 16.72
C THR A 169 30.27 -21.14 15.43
N LYS A 170 29.34 -22.08 15.50
CA LYS A 170 28.80 -22.84 14.38
C LYS A 170 27.76 -22.03 13.62
N TYR A 171 26.73 -21.53 14.31
CA TYR A 171 25.63 -20.78 13.72
C TYR A 171 25.20 -19.59 14.57
N TYR A 172 24.73 -18.54 13.91
CA TYR A 172 23.92 -17.47 14.48
C TYR A 172 22.49 -17.68 13.97
N ILE A 173 21.52 -17.80 14.87
CA ILE A 173 20.14 -18.13 14.53
C ILE A 173 19.24 -16.98 14.94
N ASP A 174 18.44 -16.51 14.00
CA ASP A 174 17.41 -15.50 14.17
C ASP A 174 16.03 -16.13 14.02
N ALA A 175 15.21 -16.05 15.05
CA ALA A 175 13.86 -16.56 15.10
C ALA A 175 12.89 -15.59 14.42
N LYS A 176 12.01 -16.14 13.60
CA LYS A 176 10.96 -15.38 12.92
C LYS A 176 9.64 -16.14 13.03
N THR A 177 8.92 -15.88 14.12
CA THR A 177 7.66 -16.53 14.46
C THR A 177 6.47 -15.94 13.71
N THR A 178 5.53 -16.79 13.29
CA THR A 178 4.29 -16.36 12.64
C THR A 178 3.11 -17.26 13.01
N GLY A 179 1.94 -16.65 13.18
CA GLY A 179 0.66 -17.34 13.41
C GLY A 179 -0.15 -17.57 12.13
N LYS A 180 0.27 -17.04 10.97
CA LYS A 180 -0.39 -17.30 9.67
C LYS A 180 -0.05 -18.74 9.26
N GLY A 181 -1.03 -19.65 9.39
CA GLY A 181 -0.85 -21.10 9.26
C GLY A 181 -0.31 -21.55 7.89
N ILE A 182 0.40 -22.69 7.88
CA ILE A 182 1.06 -23.30 6.69
C ILE A 182 0.08 -23.55 5.52
N SER A 183 -1.23 -23.62 5.78
CA SER A 183 -2.26 -23.93 4.80
C SER A 183 -2.64 -22.79 3.84
N ASN A 184 -2.07 -21.59 3.99
CA ASN A 184 -2.37 -20.44 3.11
C ASN A 184 -1.15 -19.90 2.34
N THR A 185 -0.01 -20.61 2.32
CA THR A 185 1.28 -19.90 2.28
C THR A 185 2.34 -20.51 1.37
N ASP A 186 2.26 -20.24 0.07
CA ASP A 186 3.48 -20.21 -0.75
C ASP A 186 4.31 -18.93 -0.49
N ASN A 187 3.71 -17.90 0.14
CA ASN A 187 4.34 -16.59 0.36
C ASN A 187 4.15 -16.07 1.80
N VAL A 188 4.90 -16.58 2.79
CA VAL A 188 5.01 -15.88 4.10
C VAL A 188 6.27 -15.02 4.14
N PRO A 189 6.16 -13.68 4.03
CA PRO A 189 7.31 -12.80 4.16
C PRO A 189 7.89 -12.83 5.58
N PHE A 190 9.16 -12.47 5.69
CA PHE A 190 9.81 -12.12 6.96
C PHE A 190 10.62 -10.85 6.77
N TYR A 191 10.74 -10.08 7.85
CA TYR A 191 11.50 -8.84 7.83
C TYR A 191 12.90 -9.06 8.39
N MET A 192 13.88 -8.46 7.74
CA MET A 192 15.22 -8.34 8.27
C MET A 192 15.44 -6.93 8.82
N ARG A 193 15.82 -6.82 10.10
CA ARG A 193 16.16 -5.56 10.77
C ARG A 193 17.50 -5.03 10.24
N THR A 194 17.69 -3.71 10.30
CA THR A 194 18.94 -3.06 9.90
C THR A 194 20.18 -3.64 10.59
N ALA A 195 20.08 -3.97 11.88
CA ALA A 195 21.16 -4.60 12.64
C ALA A 195 21.57 -5.97 12.07
N GLN A 196 20.60 -6.76 11.61
CA GLN A 196 20.82 -8.08 10.99
C GLN A 196 21.48 -7.94 9.61
N TRP A 197 21.03 -6.98 8.79
CA TRP A 197 21.68 -6.66 7.52
C TRP A 197 23.15 -6.24 7.72
N HIS A 198 23.42 -5.38 8.71
CA HIS A 198 24.80 -5.01 9.04
C HIS A 198 25.61 -6.20 9.57
N PHE A 199 24.99 -7.10 10.32
CA PHE A 199 25.64 -8.31 10.81
C PHE A 199 26.04 -9.25 9.68
N LEU A 200 25.17 -9.47 8.69
CA LEU A 200 25.45 -10.30 7.52
C LEU A 200 26.66 -9.82 6.70
N ASN A 201 27.00 -8.53 6.78
CA ASN A 201 28.20 -7.98 6.12
C ASN A 201 29.51 -8.32 6.86
N ARG A 202 29.45 -8.85 8.09
CA ARG A 202 30.64 -9.20 8.88
C ARG A 202 31.15 -10.57 8.47
N GLU A 203 32.47 -10.73 8.40
CA GLU A 203 33.13 -12.00 8.07
C GLU A 203 32.66 -13.16 8.97
N GLN A 204 32.42 -12.90 10.25
CA GLN A 204 31.94 -13.92 11.20
C GLN A 204 30.55 -14.48 10.86
N ALA A 205 29.71 -13.73 10.15
CA ALA A 205 28.37 -14.17 9.74
C ALA A 205 28.40 -15.03 8.47
N PHE A 206 29.50 -14.97 7.72
CA PHE A 206 29.65 -15.66 6.44
C PHE A 206 29.45 -17.16 6.60
N ASP A 207 28.47 -17.70 5.88
CA ASP A 207 28.08 -19.10 5.89
C ASP A 207 27.59 -19.65 7.24
N LYS A 208 27.23 -18.75 8.17
CA LYS A 208 26.84 -19.10 9.55
C LYS A 208 25.51 -18.51 10.00
N TYR A 209 24.91 -17.60 9.23
CA TYR A 209 23.63 -16.98 9.60
C TYR A 209 22.44 -17.80 9.12
N ILE A 210 21.54 -18.14 10.05
CA ILE A 210 20.36 -18.95 9.82
C ILE A 210 19.14 -18.17 10.32
N ILE A 211 18.07 -18.16 9.52
CA ILE A 211 16.74 -17.75 9.96
C ILE A 211 15.93 -19.00 10.27
N ALA A 212 15.45 -19.11 11.50
CA ALA A 212 14.52 -20.13 11.94
C ALA A 212 13.08 -19.60 11.86
N ARG A 213 12.35 -20.03 10.85
CA ARG A 213 10.94 -19.67 10.65
C ARG A 213 10.07 -20.59 11.49
N VAL A 214 9.47 -20.03 12.54
CA VAL A 214 8.61 -20.77 13.49
C VAL A 214 7.14 -20.52 13.14
N TYR A 215 6.43 -21.57 12.75
CA TYR A 215 5.02 -21.53 12.35
C TYR A 215 4.16 -22.13 13.46
N LYS A 216 3.25 -21.33 14.02
CA LYS A 216 2.23 -21.83 14.95
C LYS A 216 1.02 -22.33 14.16
N ASN A 217 0.71 -23.62 14.29
CA ASN A 217 -0.45 -24.25 13.64
C ASN A 217 -1.33 -24.88 14.73
N GLY A 218 -2.43 -24.22 15.09
CA GLY A 218 -3.31 -24.69 16.17
C GLY A 218 -2.54 -24.81 17.48
N SER A 219 -2.42 -26.03 18.01
CA SER A 219 -1.70 -26.35 19.26
C SER A 219 -0.22 -26.71 19.09
N GLY A 220 0.30 -26.77 17.85
CA GLY A 220 1.67 -27.20 17.57
C GLY A 220 2.53 -26.14 16.88
N PHE A 221 3.85 -26.36 16.90
CA PHE A 221 4.83 -25.55 16.18
C PHE A 221 5.57 -26.38 15.13
N ASN A 222 5.92 -25.75 14.02
CA ASN A 222 6.81 -26.30 13.00
C ASN A 222 7.91 -25.28 12.68
N VAL A 223 9.13 -25.75 12.41
CA VAL A 223 10.27 -24.87 12.11
C VAL A 223 10.87 -25.21 10.75
N LYS A 224 11.06 -24.18 9.93
CA LYS A 224 11.87 -24.26 8.70
C LYS A 224 13.12 -23.40 8.87
N TYR A 225 14.27 -23.92 8.47
CA TYR A 225 15.54 -23.21 8.56
C TYR A 225 15.96 -22.70 7.18
N LEU A 226 16.34 -21.43 7.12
CA LEU A 226 16.84 -20.76 5.92
C LEU A 226 18.28 -20.31 6.19
N LYS A 227 19.23 -20.74 5.38
CA LYS A 227 20.61 -20.25 5.45
C LYS A 227 20.74 -19.03 4.53
N ILE A 228 21.23 -17.92 5.06
CA ILE A 228 21.36 -16.67 4.31
C ILE A 228 22.83 -16.26 4.24
N ASN A 229 23.28 -15.96 3.03
CA ASN A 229 24.60 -15.44 2.74
C ASN A 229 24.48 -14.24 1.81
N LEU A 230 25.18 -13.14 2.13
CA LEU A 230 25.35 -12.05 1.19
C LEU A 230 26.37 -12.47 0.12
N THR A 231 26.02 -12.28 -1.13
CA THR A 231 26.95 -12.45 -2.26
C THR A 231 27.53 -11.09 -2.60
N PHE A 232 28.85 -10.96 -2.46
CA PHE A 232 29.56 -9.77 -2.94
C PHE A 232 29.84 -9.94 -4.43
N ILE A 233 29.03 -9.31 -5.27
CA ILE A 233 29.31 -9.20 -6.69
C ILE A 233 30.39 -8.12 -6.84
N LYS A 234 31.56 -8.52 -7.37
CA LYS A 234 32.68 -7.62 -7.66
C LYS A 234 32.45 -6.88 -8.98
#